data_AF-A0A2U3GTT9-F1
#
_entry.id   AF-A0A2U3GTT9-F1
#
_cell.length_a   1.000
_cell.length_b   1.000
_cell.length_c   1.000
_cell.angle_alpha   90.00
_cell.angle_beta   90.00
_cell.angle_gamma   90.00
#
_symmetry.space_group_name_H-M   'P 1'
#
loop_
_entity.id
_entity.type
_entity.pdbx_description
1 polymer ?
#
loop_
_entity_poly.entity_id
_entity_poly.type
_entity_poly.pdbx_seq_one_letter_code
_entity_poly.pdbx_strand_id
1 'polypeptide(L)'
;MTVPLDPEAWGKLGRTIRQHREEAGLSRRALAAKAGVSEKSIQVAEEGRVPRGRMPQSLSRIEEALDWAPGSSIAILKGQTWMHFSMREEDVRLEAEAPKEAARTLPDQESLFKSPRQDALFKDLSSRDLELTQSGHLAQDVFMRQAKRYRNLRGVSVEELARRVAVAGSSLTEQDIRSLEDGTRLLRMAEAREIAGALETTVDWILGSGFSDDAPEEMRWPPTAEELEAEAKALQRRMGDMGGRVMAAHRQLAMAREREAAARQESELAMAMLQSAMAQEREMERHYQYLLGRIDSLRAAAGKETVVEFHPVYEEEE
;
A
#
# COMPACT_ATOMS: atom_id res chain seq x y z
N MET A 1 -3.24 3.85 19.80
CA MET A 1 -2.60 5.17 19.96
C MET A 1 -3.69 6.21 20.17
N THR A 2 -3.81 6.74 21.39
CA THR A 2 -4.72 7.86 21.68
C THR A 2 -4.06 9.15 21.21
N VAL A 3 -4.56 9.74 20.13
CA VAL A 3 -4.11 11.06 19.66
C VAL A 3 -4.50 12.07 20.76
N PRO A 4 -3.57 12.88 21.27
CA PRO A 4 -3.90 13.87 22.29
C PRO A 4 -4.97 14.85 21.76
N LEU A 5 -6.01 15.04 22.56
CA LEU A 5 -7.18 15.88 22.28
C LEU A 5 -6.87 17.36 22.52
N ASP A 6 -5.78 17.88 21.95
CA ASP A 6 -5.42 19.28 22.10
C ASP A 6 -6.45 20.17 21.36
N PRO A 7 -7.18 21.06 22.06
CA PRO A 7 -8.12 21.98 21.42
C PRO A 7 -7.49 22.84 20.33
N GLU A 8 -6.21 23.19 20.46
CA GLU A 8 -5.52 24.00 19.46
C GLU A 8 -5.31 23.24 18.15
N ALA A 9 -4.91 21.96 18.22
CA ALA A 9 -4.75 21.09 17.07
C ALA A 9 -6.06 20.91 16.29
N TRP A 10 -7.19 20.75 17.00
CA TRP A 10 -8.52 20.69 16.38
C TRP A 10 -8.91 22.02 15.74
N GLY A 11 -8.62 23.14 16.39
CA GLY A 11 -8.80 24.47 15.81
C GLY A 11 -7.97 24.67 14.52
N LYS A 12 -6.75 24.16 14.47
CA LYS A 12 -5.90 24.17 13.27
C LYS A 12 -6.52 23.32 12.16
N LEU A 13 -6.95 22.10 12.45
CA LEU A 13 -7.64 21.23 11.48
C LEU A 13 -8.87 21.91 10.89
N GLY A 14 -9.72 22.52 11.73
CA GLY A 14 -10.94 23.20 11.27
C GLY A 14 -10.66 24.37 10.33
N ARG A 15 -9.62 25.18 10.63
CA ARG A 15 -9.16 26.25 9.74
C ARG A 15 -8.63 25.72 8.41
N THR A 16 -7.85 24.64 8.43
CA THR A 16 -7.32 24.02 7.20
C THR A 16 -8.43 23.47 6.31
N ILE A 17 -9.42 22.76 6.89
CA ILE A 17 -10.60 22.27 6.16
C ILE A 17 -11.35 23.44 5.51
N ARG A 18 -11.59 24.51 6.28
CA ARG A 18 -12.29 25.70 5.80
C ARG A 18 -11.55 26.38 4.65
N GLN A 19 -10.24 26.58 4.80
CA GLN A 19 -9.39 27.20 3.80
C GLN A 19 -9.44 26.40 2.48
N HIS A 20 -9.21 25.10 2.53
CA HIS A 20 -9.24 24.22 1.36
C HIS A 20 -10.60 24.20 0.67
N ARG A 21 -11.68 24.18 1.46
CA ARG A 21 -13.04 24.26 0.91
C ARG A 21 -13.25 25.58 0.16
N GLU A 22 -12.80 26.70 0.73
CA GLU A 22 -12.92 28.03 0.13
C GLU A 22 -12.06 28.18 -1.13
N GLU A 23 -10.83 27.65 -1.11
CA GLU A 23 -9.93 27.59 -2.28
C GLU A 23 -10.53 26.75 -3.43
N ALA A 24 -11.23 25.66 -3.11
CA ALA A 24 -11.96 24.84 -4.08
C ALA A 24 -13.29 25.47 -4.55
N GLY A 25 -13.68 26.65 -4.06
CA GLY A 25 -14.93 27.32 -4.41
C GLY A 25 -16.19 26.59 -3.91
N LEU A 26 -16.06 25.71 -2.92
CA LEU A 26 -17.17 24.90 -2.41
C LEU A 26 -17.90 25.61 -1.27
N SER A 27 -19.23 25.60 -1.29
CA SER A 27 -20.02 25.94 -0.10
C SER A 27 -19.99 24.77 0.90
N ARG A 28 -20.35 25.01 2.17
CA ARG A 28 -20.46 23.92 3.17
C ARG A 28 -21.43 22.82 2.73
N ARG A 29 -22.58 23.22 2.18
CA ARG A 29 -23.57 22.30 1.61
C ARG A 29 -23.00 21.48 0.44
N ALA A 30 -22.19 22.10 -0.43
CA ALA A 30 -21.56 21.40 -1.54
C ALA A 30 -20.52 20.38 -1.06
N LEU A 31 -19.67 20.75 -0.10
CA LEU A 31 -18.71 19.82 0.51
C LEU A 31 -19.41 18.67 1.24
N ALA A 32 -20.50 18.96 1.98
CA ALA A 32 -21.30 17.96 2.66
C ALA A 32 -21.90 16.93 1.69
N ALA A 33 -22.43 17.40 0.56
CA ALA A 33 -22.93 16.55 -0.51
C ALA A 33 -21.81 15.71 -1.15
N LYS A 34 -20.66 16.32 -1.47
CA LYS A 34 -19.48 15.62 -2.04
C LYS A 34 -18.96 14.53 -1.10
N ALA A 35 -18.93 14.79 0.21
CA ALA A 35 -18.47 13.86 1.23
C ALA A 35 -19.52 12.83 1.69
N GLY A 36 -20.79 12.95 1.28
CA GLY A 36 -21.87 12.09 1.81
C GLY A 36 -22.02 12.19 3.34
N VAL A 37 -21.96 13.41 3.88
CA VAL A 37 -22.15 13.72 5.31
C VAL A 37 -23.15 14.86 5.51
N SER A 38 -23.62 15.08 6.74
CA SER A 38 -24.50 16.21 7.03
C SER A 38 -23.75 17.55 6.97
N GLU A 39 -24.43 18.62 6.57
CA GLU A 39 -23.85 19.99 6.60
C GLU A 39 -23.40 20.39 8.00
N LYS A 40 -24.13 19.95 9.03
CA LYS A 40 -23.76 20.14 10.44
C LYS A 40 -22.44 19.45 10.79
N SER A 41 -22.12 18.31 10.18
CA SER A 41 -20.84 17.62 10.37
C SER A 41 -19.67 18.44 9.82
N ILE A 42 -19.85 19.08 8.66
CA ILE A 42 -18.86 20.01 8.09
C ILE A 42 -18.67 21.21 9.02
N GLN A 43 -19.76 21.82 9.49
CA GLN A 43 -19.70 22.95 10.43
C GLN A 43 -18.92 22.59 11.70
N VAL A 44 -19.23 21.46 12.34
CA VAL A 44 -18.56 21.01 13.57
C VAL A 44 -17.06 20.74 13.32
N ALA A 45 -16.69 20.22 12.15
CA ALA A 45 -15.30 20.00 11.78
C ALA A 45 -14.55 21.34 11.57
N GLU A 46 -15.15 22.30 10.86
CA GLU A 46 -14.56 23.63 10.64
C GLU A 46 -14.43 24.46 11.92
N GLU A 47 -15.36 24.31 12.86
CA GLU A 47 -15.29 24.94 14.19
C GLU A 47 -14.14 24.38 15.04
N GLY A 48 -13.53 23.26 14.64
CA GLY A 48 -12.46 22.62 15.40
C GLY A 48 -12.94 22.07 16.75
N ARG A 49 -14.20 21.61 16.82
CA ARG A 49 -14.76 21.10 18.08
C ARG A 49 -14.14 19.76 18.45
N VAL A 50 -13.51 19.71 19.62
CA VAL A 50 -12.91 18.49 20.16
C VAL A 50 -13.99 17.43 20.44
N PRO A 51 -13.91 16.23 19.85
CA PRO A 51 -14.84 15.14 20.14
C PRO A 51 -14.59 14.60 21.55
N ARG A 52 -15.66 14.24 22.28
CA ARG A 52 -15.57 13.72 23.65
C ARG A 52 -15.03 12.29 23.76
N GLY A 53 -14.84 11.60 22.64
CA GLY A 53 -14.49 10.18 22.64
C GLY A 53 -13.69 9.79 21.40
N ARG A 54 -14.35 9.10 20.47
CA ARG A 54 -13.69 8.56 19.27
C ARG A 54 -13.52 9.63 18.18
N MET A 55 -12.56 9.39 17.29
CA MET A 55 -12.40 10.16 16.06
C MET A 55 -13.70 10.12 15.24
N PRO A 56 -14.22 11.27 14.79
CA PRO A 56 -15.41 11.31 13.95
C PRO A 56 -15.15 10.60 12.61
N GLN A 57 -16.00 9.63 12.27
CA GLN A 57 -15.93 8.93 10.97
C GLN A 57 -16.17 9.87 9.77
N SER A 58 -16.79 11.03 10.00
CA SER A 58 -16.96 12.05 8.97
C SER A 58 -15.64 12.63 8.46
N LEU A 59 -14.55 12.60 9.25
CA LEU A 59 -13.28 13.19 8.84
C LEU A 59 -12.65 12.47 7.64
N SER A 60 -12.69 11.13 7.59
CA SER A 60 -12.14 10.40 6.44
C SER A 60 -12.91 10.69 5.15
N ARG A 61 -14.22 10.91 5.24
CA ARG A 61 -15.04 11.31 4.08
C ARG A 61 -14.79 12.76 3.65
N ILE A 62 -14.50 13.64 4.62
CA ILE A 62 -14.12 15.03 4.34
C ILE A 62 -12.76 15.08 3.66
N GLU A 63 -11.78 14.27 4.10
CA GLU A 63 -10.48 14.14 3.45
C GLU A 63 -10.62 13.75 1.98
N GLU A 64 -11.40 12.70 1.70
CA GLU A 64 -11.67 12.23 0.35
C GLU A 64 -12.33 13.30 -0.51
N ALA A 65 -13.33 14.01 0.03
CA ALA A 65 -14.01 15.09 -0.70
C ALA A 65 -13.15 16.33 -0.94
N LEU A 66 -12.08 16.54 -0.16
CA LEU A 66 -11.12 17.61 -0.36
C LEU A 66 -9.89 17.17 -1.17
N ASP A 67 -9.90 15.95 -1.71
CA ASP A 67 -8.78 15.38 -2.47
C ASP A 67 -7.48 15.34 -1.63
N TRP A 68 -7.63 15.14 -0.31
CA TRP A 68 -6.53 14.93 0.63
C TRP A 68 -6.15 13.45 0.71
N ALA A 69 -4.87 13.17 1.01
CA ALA A 69 -4.45 11.79 1.20
C ALA A 69 -5.11 11.21 2.47
N PRO A 70 -5.53 9.92 2.46
CA PRO A 70 -6.11 9.29 3.64
C PRO A 70 -5.22 9.45 4.88
N GLY A 71 -5.80 9.93 5.97
CA GLY A 71 -5.07 10.20 7.23
C GLY A 71 -4.49 11.61 7.35
N SER A 72 -4.71 12.49 6.37
CA SER A 72 -4.24 13.90 6.43
C SER A 72 -4.76 14.66 7.65
N SER A 73 -6.00 14.42 8.10
CA SER A 73 -6.54 15.05 9.32
C SER A 73 -5.75 14.61 10.54
N ILE A 74 -5.32 13.35 10.61
CA ILE A 74 -4.48 12.83 11.70
C ILE A 74 -3.10 13.48 11.66
N ALA A 75 -2.53 13.66 10.46
CA ALA A 75 -1.24 14.35 10.29
C ALA A 75 -1.33 15.80 10.80
N ILE A 76 -2.38 16.54 10.42
CA ILE A 76 -2.61 17.91 10.90
C ILE A 76 -2.77 17.94 12.43
N LEU A 77 -3.54 17.01 13.00
CA LEU A 77 -3.72 16.91 14.45
C LEU A 77 -2.41 16.61 15.19
N LYS A 78 -1.43 15.97 14.54
CA LYS A 78 -0.07 15.75 15.05
C LYS A 78 0.87 16.93 14.81
N GLY A 79 0.36 18.05 14.29
CA GLY A 79 1.15 19.25 13.97
C GLY A 79 1.82 19.22 12.59
N GLN A 80 1.63 18.18 11.79
CA GLN A 80 2.19 18.06 10.44
C GLN A 80 1.37 18.87 9.42
N THR A 81 1.91 19.01 8.21
CA THR A 81 1.19 19.58 7.07
C THR A 81 0.35 18.47 6.40
N TRP A 82 -0.79 18.85 5.82
CA TRP A 82 -1.61 17.93 5.03
C TRP A 82 -0.85 17.45 3.79
N MET A 83 -1.17 16.24 3.32
CA MET A 83 -0.55 15.66 2.13
C MET A 83 -1.56 15.74 0.98
N HIS A 84 -1.15 16.36 -0.12
CA HIS A 84 -1.97 16.36 -1.34
C HIS A 84 -2.03 14.95 -1.91
N PHE A 85 -3.24 14.44 -2.17
CA PHE A 85 -3.39 13.17 -2.87
C PHE A 85 -3.23 13.42 -4.37
N SER A 86 -2.00 13.51 -4.84
CA SER A 86 -1.72 13.50 -6.28
C SER A 86 -1.84 12.05 -6.79
N MET A 87 -3.06 11.57 -7.04
CA MET A 87 -3.21 10.58 -8.11
C MET A 87 -3.08 11.34 -9.43
N ARG A 88 -1.85 11.43 -9.93
CA ARG A 88 -1.63 11.88 -11.31
C ARG A 88 -2.22 10.80 -12.23
N GLU A 89 -3.29 11.14 -12.92
CA GLU A 89 -3.79 10.44 -14.11
C GLU A 89 -2.78 10.46 -15.29
N GLU A 90 -1.62 11.11 -15.13
CA GLU A 90 -0.57 11.22 -16.16
C GLU A 90 0.16 9.89 -16.48
N ASP A 91 -0.05 8.80 -15.73
CA ASP A 91 0.55 7.49 -16.03
C ASP A 91 -0.34 6.54 -16.88
N VAL A 92 -1.52 6.97 -17.35
CA VAL A 92 -2.46 6.09 -18.11
C VAL A 92 -2.74 6.53 -19.56
N ARG A 93 -2.11 7.58 -20.09
CA ARG A 93 -2.19 7.88 -21.54
C ARG A 93 -0.85 8.36 -22.14
N LEU A 94 -0.01 7.40 -22.51
CA LEU A 94 0.86 7.54 -23.68
C LEU A 94 0.20 6.79 -24.84
N GLU A 95 -0.52 7.51 -25.69
CA GLU A 95 -0.30 7.50 -27.14
C GLU A 95 -1.23 8.49 -27.87
N ALA A 96 -0.67 9.10 -28.91
CA ALA A 96 -1.29 9.96 -29.93
C ALA A 96 -1.45 11.46 -29.60
N GLU A 97 -0.34 12.21 -29.72
CA GLU A 97 -0.19 13.21 -30.79
C GLU A 97 1.27 13.71 -30.86
N ALA A 98 1.90 13.53 -32.03
CA ALA A 98 3.24 13.99 -32.29
C ALA A 98 3.26 15.53 -32.51
N PRO A 99 4.20 16.29 -31.92
CA PRO A 99 4.38 17.67 -32.30
C PRO A 99 5.24 17.75 -33.57
N LYS A 100 4.61 18.17 -34.66
CA LYS A 100 5.31 18.77 -35.81
C LYS A 100 5.78 20.17 -35.43
N GLU A 101 7.01 20.48 -35.84
CA GLU A 101 7.58 21.81 -36.07
C GLU A 101 7.79 22.74 -34.86
N ALA A 102 9.04 22.85 -34.42
CA ALA A 102 9.78 24.11 -34.47
C ALA A 102 11.28 23.84 -34.22
N ALA A 103 12.02 23.65 -35.32
CA ALA A 103 13.47 23.77 -35.30
C ALA A 103 13.84 25.23 -35.01
N ARG A 104 14.29 25.53 -33.79
CA ARG A 104 15.09 26.70 -33.48
C ARG A 104 16.52 26.24 -33.21
N THR A 105 17.38 26.52 -34.17
CA THR A 105 18.83 26.54 -34.03
C THR A 105 19.24 27.44 -32.86
N LEU A 106 19.83 26.85 -31.82
CA LEU A 106 20.64 27.54 -30.82
C LEU A 106 22.11 27.34 -31.20
N PRO A 107 22.94 28.40 -31.24
CA PRO A 107 24.36 28.29 -31.50
C PRO A 107 25.12 27.88 -30.24
N ASP A 108 26.26 27.22 -30.45
CA ASP A 108 27.36 26.96 -29.52
C ASP A 108 27.25 27.65 -28.16
N GLN A 109 26.85 26.91 -27.12
CA GLN A 109 27.38 27.08 -25.77
C GLN A 109 27.40 25.74 -25.03
N GLU A 110 28.63 25.36 -24.68
CA GLU A 110 29.07 24.61 -23.52
C GLU A 110 28.01 23.84 -22.71
N SER A 111 28.20 22.54 -22.71
CA SER A 111 27.58 21.53 -21.86
C SER A 111 27.48 21.96 -20.40
N LEU A 112 26.35 22.52 -20.02
CA LEU A 112 25.99 22.86 -18.65
C LEU A 112 25.41 21.63 -17.93
N PHE A 113 26.19 20.54 -17.85
CA PHE A 113 26.00 19.53 -16.80
C PHE A 113 26.67 20.05 -15.52
N LYS A 114 26.00 20.98 -14.82
CA LYS A 114 26.34 21.26 -13.43
C LYS A 114 25.71 20.19 -12.56
N SER A 115 26.50 19.17 -12.21
CA SER A 115 26.20 18.32 -11.06
C SER A 115 25.88 19.20 -9.84
N PRO A 116 24.90 18.84 -9.00
CA PRO A 116 24.63 19.60 -7.79
C PRO A 116 25.87 19.57 -6.87
N ARG A 117 26.52 20.74 -6.74
CA ARG A 117 27.51 21.11 -5.70
C ARG A 117 28.54 20.03 -5.32
N GLN A 118 29.68 20.04 -6.01
CA GLN A 118 30.81 19.13 -5.72
C GLN A 118 31.95 19.71 -4.87
N ASP A 119 32.00 20.99 -4.52
CA ASP A 119 33.27 21.57 -4.03
C ASP A 119 33.42 21.81 -2.51
N ALA A 120 32.55 21.30 -1.63
CA ALA A 120 32.77 21.57 -0.19
C ALA A 120 32.27 20.54 0.84
N LEU A 121 31.64 19.43 0.46
CA LEU A 121 30.90 18.59 1.42
C LEU A 121 31.32 17.11 1.51
N PHE A 122 32.38 16.69 0.80
CA PHE A 122 32.80 15.28 0.78
C PHE A 122 33.96 14.93 1.72
N LYS A 123 34.60 15.92 2.37
CA LYS A 123 35.69 15.65 3.33
C LYS A 123 35.22 15.17 4.71
N ASP A 124 33.92 15.16 4.97
CA ASP A 124 33.35 14.81 6.29
C ASP A 124 32.27 13.72 6.23
N LEU A 125 32.31 12.86 5.20
CA LEU A 125 31.54 11.61 5.13
C LEU A 125 32.14 10.50 6.00
N SER A 126 32.95 10.86 7.00
CA SER A 126 33.27 9.93 8.06
C SER A 126 32.09 9.90 9.03
N SER A 127 31.48 8.73 9.20
CA SER A 127 30.60 8.42 10.34
C SER A 127 29.20 9.04 10.39
N ARG A 128 28.36 8.81 9.38
CA ARG A 128 26.91 8.70 9.64
C ARG A 128 26.23 7.72 8.70
N ASP A 129 25.84 6.60 9.30
CA ASP A 129 24.90 5.58 8.82
C ASP A 129 24.24 5.92 7.48
N LEU A 130 24.92 5.58 6.39
CA LEU A 130 24.27 5.26 5.13
C LEU A 130 23.41 4.03 5.42
N GLU A 131 22.21 4.27 5.94
CA GLU A 131 21.14 3.29 5.92
C GLU A 131 20.94 2.90 4.46
N LEU A 132 21.58 1.80 4.03
CA LEU A 132 21.35 1.14 2.73
C LEU A 132 19.86 0.84 2.49
N THR A 133 19.03 0.94 3.54
CA THR A 133 17.57 0.92 3.50
C THR A 133 16.93 2.20 2.97
N GLN A 134 17.53 3.39 3.14
CA GLN A 134 16.96 4.67 2.68
C GLN A 134 17.49 5.14 1.31
N SER A 135 18.68 4.71 0.88
CA SER A 135 19.25 5.08 -0.44
C SER A 135 18.73 4.24 -1.62
N GLY A 136 17.78 3.32 -1.38
CA GLY A 136 17.05 2.59 -2.42
C GLY A 136 17.86 1.47 -3.09
N HIS A 137 17.20 0.71 -3.98
CA HIS A 137 17.77 -0.40 -4.76
C HIS A 137 19.13 -0.05 -5.41
N LEU A 138 19.35 1.22 -5.74
CA LEU A 138 20.56 1.72 -6.38
C LEU A 138 21.83 1.46 -5.57
N ALA A 139 21.82 1.70 -4.25
CA ALA A 139 23.02 1.51 -3.43
C ALA A 139 23.37 0.03 -3.25
N GLN A 140 22.37 -0.85 -3.23
CA GLN A 140 22.56 -2.30 -3.18
C GLN A 140 23.13 -2.82 -4.50
N ASP A 141 22.57 -2.37 -5.63
CA ASP A 141 23.07 -2.75 -6.96
C ASP A 141 24.51 -2.26 -7.17
N VAL A 142 24.83 -1.03 -6.76
CA VAL A 142 26.19 -0.49 -6.81
C VAL A 142 27.13 -1.31 -5.92
N PHE A 143 26.74 -1.60 -4.67
CA PHE A 143 27.56 -2.44 -3.79
C PHE A 143 27.84 -3.81 -4.41
N MET A 144 26.81 -4.53 -4.85
CA MET A 144 26.98 -5.89 -5.38
C MET A 144 27.79 -5.90 -6.67
N ARG A 145 27.64 -4.88 -7.52
CA ARG A 145 28.47 -4.72 -8.72
C ARG A 145 29.95 -4.57 -8.36
N GLN A 146 30.26 -3.67 -7.43
CA GLN A 146 31.64 -3.45 -7.00
C GLN A 146 32.22 -4.65 -6.24
N ALA A 147 31.44 -5.29 -5.37
CA ALA A 147 31.83 -6.51 -4.69
C ALA A 147 32.16 -7.63 -5.68
N LYS A 148 31.33 -7.81 -6.73
CA LYS A 148 31.55 -8.79 -7.79
C LYS A 148 32.83 -8.51 -8.59
N ARG A 149 33.07 -7.25 -8.97
CA ARG A 149 34.33 -6.85 -9.63
C ARG A 149 35.54 -7.15 -8.77
N TYR A 150 35.50 -6.70 -7.51
CA TYR A 150 36.60 -6.91 -6.58
C TYR A 150 36.88 -8.40 -6.34
N ARG A 151 35.81 -9.19 -6.19
CA ARG A 151 35.91 -10.66 -6.12
C ARG A 151 36.61 -11.26 -7.33
N ASN A 152 36.22 -10.86 -8.55
CA ASN A 152 36.83 -11.33 -9.79
C ASN A 152 38.31 -10.93 -9.91
N LEU A 153 38.65 -9.70 -9.53
CA LEU A 153 40.04 -9.21 -9.51
C LEU A 153 40.91 -10.02 -8.53
N ARG A 154 40.36 -10.43 -7.40
CA ARG A 154 41.04 -11.29 -6.41
C ARG A 154 41.09 -12.77 -6.82
N GLY A 155 40.47 -13.15 -7.95
CA GLY A 155 40.39 -14.55 -8.39
C GLY A 155 39.56 -15.44 -7.45
N VAL A 156 38.66 -14.85 -6.65
CA VAL A 156 37.84 -15.58 -5.68
C VAL A 156 36.58 -16.09 -6.38
N SER A 157 36.35 -17.40 -6.37
CA SER A 157 35.10 -17.97 -6.90
C SER A 157 33.91 -17.68 -5.98
N VAL A 158 32.68 -17.81 -6.49
CA VAL A 158 31.47 -17.64 -5.65
C VAL A 158 31.40 -18.70 -4.55
N GLU A 159 31.80 -19.94 -4.86
CA GLU A 159 31.91 -21.04 -3.87
C GLU A 159 32.92 -20.70 -2.78
N GLU A 160 34.07 -20.16 -3.14
CA GLU A 160 35.10 -19.75 -2.19
C GLU A 160 34.62 -18.58 -1.32
N LEU A 161 33.94 -17.59 -1.90
CA LEU A 161 33.34 -16.51 -1.12
C LEU A 161 32.30 -17.05 -0.13
N ALA A 162 31.43 -17.97 -0.55
CA ALA A 162 30.45 -18.60 0.32
C ALA A 162 31.13 -19.33 1.49
N ARG A 163 32.21 -20.07 1.23
CA ARG A 163 33.01 -20.73 2.29
C ARG A 163 33.58 -19.71 3.28
N ARG A 164 34.16 -18.61 2.81
CA ARG A 164 34.73 -17.56 3.68
C ARG A 164 33.67 -16.89 4.54
N VAL A 165 32.52 -16.58 3.95
CA VAL A 165 31.37 -16.00 4.65
C VAL A 165 30.81 -16.97 5.70
N ALA A 166 30.75 -18.27 5.40
CA ALA A 166 30.33 -19.29 6.35
C ALA A 166 31.30 -19.43 7.55
N VAL A 167 32.63 -19.34 7.32
CA VAL A 167 33.64 -19.33 8.40
C VAL A 167 33.44 -18.14 9.34
N ALA A 168 32.95 -17.00 8.84
CA ALA A 168 32.61 -15.83 9.64
C ALA A 168 31.28 -15.98 10.43
N GLY A 169 30.62 -17.15 10.35
CA GLY A 169 29.36 -17.43 11.07
C GLY A 169 28.10 -17.01 10.34
N SER A 170 28.20 -16.61 9.06
CA SER A 170 27.03 -16.27 8.24
C SER A 170 26.34 -17.52 7.69
N SER A 171 25.05 -17.37 7.39
CA SER A 171 24.21 -18.39 6.75
C SER A 171 24.08 -18.22 5.23
N LEU A 172 24.84 -17.30 4.62
CA LEU A 172 24.78 -17.07 3.17
C LEU A 172 25.32 -18.27 2.40
N THR A 173 24.44 -18.90 1.63
CA THR A 173 24.79 -20.00 0.75
C THR A 173 25.38 -19.49 -0.57
N GLU A 174 26.01 -20.37 -1.36
CA GLU A 174 26.46 -20.03 -2.71
C GLU A 174 25.31 -19.51 -3.59
N GLN A 175 24.14 -20.14 -3.48
CA GLN A 175 22.94 -19.73 -4.21
C GLN A 175 22.45 -18.35 -3.81
N ASP A 176 22.59 -17.99 -2.53
CA ASP A 176 22.23 -16.65 -2.04
C ASP A 176 23.15 -15.59 -2.62
N ILE A 177 24.46 -15.84 -2.64
CA ILE A 177 25.44 -14.90 -3.20
C ILE A 177 25.19 -14.72 -4.70
N ARG A 178 24.91 -15.80 -5.45
CA ARG A 178 24.50 -15.70 -6.87
C ARG A 178 23.24 -14.86 -7.03
N SER A 179 22.24 -15.08 -6.18
CA SER A 179 20.98 -14.32 -6.21
C SER A 179 21.18 -12.83 -5.87
N LEU A 180 22.14 -12.51 -5.00
CA LEU A 180 22.53 -11.14 -4.68
C LEU A 180 23.31 -10.50 -5.83
N GLU A 181 24.26 -11.23 -6.46
CA GLU A 181 25.02 -10.74 -7.63
C GLU A 181 24.11 -10.50 -8.85
N ASP A 182 23.10 -11.35 -9.02
CA ASP A 182 22.08 -11.21 -10.07
C ASP A 182 20.94 -10.27 -9.66
N GLY A 183 20.97 -9.77 -8.42
CA GLY A 183 19.98 -8.93 -7.72
C GLY A 183 18.53 -9.43 -7.80
N THR A 184 18.34 -10.74 -7.90
CA THR A 184 17.04 -11.39 -7.70
C THR A 184 16.62 -11.39 -6.23
N ARG A 185 17.58 -11.16 -5.33
CA ARG A 185 17.39 -11.02 -3.89
C ARG A 185 17.92 -9.66 -3.42
N LEU A 186 17.24 -9.08 -2.43
CA LEU A 186 17.67 -7.84 -1.78
C LEU A 186 18.80 -8.11 -0.78
N LEU A 187 19.82 -7.25 -0.83
CA LEU A 187 20.96 -7.30 0.08
C LEU A 187 20.61 -6.65 1.41
N ARG A 188 20.81 -7.37 2.51
CA ARG A 188 20.72 -6.80 3.86
C ARG A 188 22.05 -6.19 4.28
N MET A 189 22.01 -5.17 5.14
CA MET A 189 23.24 -4.52 5.63
C MET A 189 24.19 -5.49 6.35
N ALA A 190 23.66 -6.45 7.13
CA ALA A 190 24.48 -7.47 7.79
C ALA A 190 25.23 -8.34 6.77
N GLU A 191 24.53 -8.76 5.71
CA GLU A 191 25.09 -9.56 4.61
C GLU A 191 26.16 -8.77 3.84
N ALA A 192 25.94 -7.47 3.62
CA ALA A 192 26.93 -6.58 3.00
C ALA A 192 28.24 -6.54 3.80
N ARG A 193 28.16 -6.45 5.13
CA ARG A 193 29.33 -6.47 6.02
C ARG A 193 30.05 -7.82 5.99
N GLU A 194 29.31 -8.92 5.97
CA GLU A 194 29.86 -10.27 5.88
C GLU A 194 30.58 -10.50 4.55
N ILE A 195 29.98 -10.09 3.43
CA ILE A 195 30.58 -10.16 2.10
C ILE A 195 31.85 -9.30 2.03
N ALA A 196 31.78 -8.05 2.51
CA ALA A 196 32.94 -7.15 2.52
C ALA A 196 34.09 -7.73 3.37
N GLY A 197 33.78 -8.25 4.57
CA GLY A 197 34.75 -8.88 5.45
C GLY A 197 35.40 -10.12 4.84
N ALA A 198 34.61 -10.97 4.16
CA ALA A 198 35.12 -12.16 3.46
C ALA A 198 36.01 -11.83 2.25
N LEU A 199 35.83 -10.63 1.68
CA LEU A 199 36.69 -10.06 0.64
C LEU A 199 37.88 -9.26 1.22
N GLU A 200 38.08 -9.26 2.54
CA GLU A 200 39.15 -8.52 3.23
C GLU A 200 39.06 -7.00 2.99
N THR A 201 37.84 -6.45 2.96
CA THR A 201 37.57 -5.03 2.75
C THR A 201 36.40 -4.54 3.62
N THR A 202 36.00 -3.28 3.46
CA THR A 202 34.87 -2.66 4.18
C THR A 202 33.73 -2.30 3.23
N VAL A 203 32.52 -2.16 3.79
CA VAL A 203 31.34 -1.76 3.00
C VAL A 203 31.55 -0.38 2.38
N ASP A 204 32.10 0.56 3.15
CA ASP A 204 32.39 1.92 2.70
C ASP A 204 33.42 1.93 1.57
N TRP A 205 34.45 1.07 1.66
CA TRP A 205 35.43 0.94 0.58
C TRP A 205 34.78 0.37 -0.69
N ILE A 206 33.95 -0.66 -0.59
CA ILE A 206 33.26 -1.22 -1.78
C ILE A 206 32.36 -0.16 -2.43
N LEU A 207 31.58 0.58 -1.65
CA LEU A 207 30.70 1.65 -2.14
C LEU A 207 31.49 2.86 -2.70
N GLY A 208 32.61 3.21 -2.07
CA GLY A 208 33.45 4.36 -2.42
C GLY A 208 34.56 4.06 -3.41
N SER A 209 34.77 2.79 -3.78
CA SER A 209 35.91 2.34 -4.62
C SER A 209 35.97 3.05 -5.98
N GLY A 210 34.83 3.45 -6.54
CA GLY A 210 34.80 4.24 -7.78
C GLY A 210 35.40 5.65 -7.66
N PHE A 211 35.60 6.14 -6.43
CA PHE A 211 36.08 7.49 -6.12
C PHE A 211 37.34 7.50 -5.24
N SER A 212 37.81 6.34 -4.79
CA SER A 212 38.98 6.24 -3.91
C SER A 212 40.27 6.22 -4.73
N ASP A 213 41.24 7.06 -4.35
CA ASP A 213 42.58 7.06 -4.96
C ASP A 213 43.31 5.73 -4.75
N ASP A 214 43.00 5.02 -3.66
CA ASP A 214 43.62 3.74 -3.29
C ASP A 214 42.96 2.53 -3.98
N ALA A 215 41.88 2.73 -4.75
CA ALA A 215 41.24 1.64 -5.48
C ALA A 215 42.05 1.25 -6.73
N PRO A 216 42.15 -0.05 -7.05
CA PRO A 216 42.71 -0.54 -8.30
C PRO A 216 42.07 0.17 -9.51
N GLU A 217 42.84 0.40 -10.57
CA GLU A 217 42.34 1.11 -11.76
C GLU A 217 41.13 0.41 -12.38
N GLU A 218 41.07 -0.93 -12.28
CA GLU A 218 39.96 -1.77 -12.73
C GLU A 218 38.68 -1.62 -11.88
N MET A 219 38.79 -1.06 -10.68
CA MET A 219 37.64 -0.73 -9.81
C MET A 219 37.16 0.71 -10.02
N ARG A 220 37.96 1.56 -10.66
CA ARG A 220 37.63 2.98 -10.87
C ARG A 220 36.47 3.12 -11.86
N TRP A 221 35.62 4.12 -11.60
CA TRP A 221 34.47 4.45 -12.43
C TRP A 221 34.93 5.10 -13.76
N PRO A 222 34.25 4.89 -14.91
CA PRO A 222 32.92 4.28 -15.12
C PRO A 222 32.89 2.77 -15.42
N PRO A 223 31.72 2.12 -15.31
CA PRO A 223 31.52 0.75 -15.80
C PRO A 223 31.83 0.62 -17.28
N THR A 224 32.27 -0.57 -17.69
CA THR A 224 32.43 -0.85 -19.12
C THR A 224 31.06 -0.95 -19.80
N ALA A 225 31.01 -0.72 -21.11
CA ALA A 225 29.78 -0.84 -21.88
C ALA A 225 29.16 -2.25 -21.75
N GLU A 226 30.00 -3.29 -21.78
CA GLU A 226 29.56 -4.68 -21.62
C GLU A 226 28.89 -4.95 -20.26
N GLU A 227 29.39 -4.34 -19.18
CA GLU A 227 28.78 -4.47 -17.85
C GLU A 227 27.44 -3.78 -17.77
N LEU A 228 27.30 -2.59 -18.37
CA LEU A 228 26.03 -1.86 -18.44
C LEU A 228 25.00 -2.62 -19.27
N GLU A 229 25.40 -3.23 -20.39
CA GLU A 229 24.52 -4.07 -21.21
C GLU A 229 24.07 -5.32 -20.44
N ALA A 230 24.99 -5.98 -19.73
CA ALA A 230 24.66 -7.14 -18.91
C ALA A 230 23.67 -6.78 -17.79
N GLU A 231 23.85 -5.63 -17.15
CA GLU A 231 22.96 -5.11 -16.11
C GLU A 231 21.59 -4.73 -16.68
N ALA A 232 21.53 -4.04 -17.82
CA ALA A 232 20.28 -3.72 -18.49
C ALA A 232 19.50 -5.00 -18.85
N LYS A 233 20.19 -6.04 -19.34
CA LYS A 233 19.59 -7.34 -19.64
C LYS A 233 19.11 -8.07 -18.38
N ALA A 234 19.84 -7.98 -17.26
CA ALA A 234 19.41 -8.53 -15.98
C ALA A 234 18.15 -7.81 -15.46
N LEU A 235 18.14 -6.47 -15.53
CA LEU A 235 16.98 -5.66 -15.14
C LEU A 235 15.75 -5.98 -15.99
N GLN A 236 15.92 -6.12 -17.30
CA GLN A 236 14.85 -6.51 -18.21
C GLN A 236 14.24 -7.88 -17.84
N ARG A 237 15.07 -8.86 -17.47
CA ARG A 237 14.61 -10.17 -16.98
C ARG A 237 13.83 -10.02 -15.66
N ARG A 238 14.34 -9.25 -14.71
CA ARG A 238 13.65 -8.98 -13.43
C ARG A 238 12.28 -8.32 -13.67
N MET A 239 12.20 -7.36 -14.60
CA MET A 239 10.94 -6.74 -14.97
C MET A 239 9.96 -7.75 -15.59
N GLY A 240 10.45 -8.65 -16.45
CA GLY A 240 9.65 -9.74 -17.01
C GLY A 240 9.08 -10.67 -15.92
N ASP A 241 9.93 -11.10 -14.99
CA ASP A 241 9.52 -11.96 -13.86
C ASP A 241 8.52 -11.24 -12.94
N MET A 242 8.76 -9.96 -12.65
CA MET A 242 7.86 -9.14 -11.85
C MET A 242 6.50 -8.98 -12.54
N GLY A 243 6.50 -8.71 -13.84
CA GLY A 243 5.28 -8.70 -14.66
C GLY A 243 4.53 -10.03 -14.59
N GLY A 244 5.25 -11.16 -14.69
CA GLY A 244 4.68 -12.49 -14.50
C GLY A 244 4.02 -12.69 -13.13
N ARG A 245 4.68 -12.24 -12.06
CA ARG A 245 4.14 -12.31 -10.68
C ARG A 245 2.92 -11.41 -10.49
N VAL A 246 2.95 -10.19 -11.00
CA VAL A 246 1.81 -9.25 -10.95
C VAL A 246 0.61 -9.84 -11.70
N MET A 247 0.82 -10.40 -12.89
CA MET A 247 -0.24 -11.06 -13.65
C MET A 247 -0.79 -12.30 -12.92
N ALA A 248 0.06 -13.10 -12.28
CA ALA A 248 -0.37 -14.22 -11.45
C ALA A 248 -1.20 -13.76 -10.24
N ALA A 249 -0.76 -12.71 -9.54
CA ALA A 249 -1.49 -12.11 -8.43
C ALA A 249 -2.86 -11.55 -8.88
N HIS A 250 -2.92 -10.88 -10.04
CA HIS A 250 -4.20 -10.43 -10.61
C HIS A 250 -5.15 -11.59 -10.91
N ARG A 251 -4.66 -12.71 -11.48
CA ARG A 251 -5.48 -13.91 -11.68
C ARG A 251 -5.98 -14.51 -10.37
N GLN A 252 -5.13 -14.56 -9.33
CA GLN A 252 -5.54 -15.02 -8.00
C GLN A 252 -6.63 -14.12 -7.39
N LEU A 253 -6.49 -12.80 -7.53
CA LEU A 253 -7.49 -11.85 -7.07
C LEU A 253 -8.82 -12.01 -7.83
N ALA A 254 -8.77 -12.23 -9.15
CA ALA A 254 -9.97 -12.50 -9.96
C ALA A 254 -10.69 -13.77 -9.49
N MET A 255 -9.97 -14.89 -9.32
CA MET A 255 -10.53 -16.13 -8.78
C MET A 255 -11.12 -15.97 -7.38
N ALA A 256 -10.49 -15.16 -6.52
CA ALA A 256 -11.00 -14.88 -5.18
C ALA A 256 -12.34 -14.12 -5.23
N ARG A 257 -12.46 -13.12 -6.12
CA ARG A 257 -13.72 -12.37 -6.34
C ARG A 257 -14.83 -13.25 -6.88
N GLU A 258 -14.53 -14.17 -7.79
CA GLU A 258 -15.51 -15.14 -8.31
C GLU A 258 -16.03 -16.06 -7.20
N ARG A 259 -15.15 -16.56 -6.32
CA ARG A 259 -15.55 -17.38 -5.16
C ARG A 259 -16.41 -16.60 -4.17
N GLU A 260 -16.07 -15.34 -3.91
CA GLU A 260 -16.87 -14.46 -3.05
C GLU A 260 -18.26 -14.23 -3.65
N ALA A 261 -18.36 -13.98 -4.96
CA ALA A 261 -19.64 -13.80 -5.65
C ALA A 261 -20.50 -15.07 -5.60
N ALA A 262 -19.91 -16.25 -5.81
CA ALA A 262 -20.62 -17.53 -5.69
C ALA A 262 -21.13 -17.76 -4.25
N ALA A 263 -20.30 -17.51 -3.24
CA ALA A 263 -20.71 -17.64 -1.84
C ALA A 263 -21.85 -16.68 -1.45
N ARG A 264 -21.88 -15.46 -2.02
CA ARG A 264 -22.99 -14.52 -1.83
C ARG A 264 -24.28 -15.06 -2.46
N GLN A 265 -24.22 -15.58 -3.68
CA GLN A 265 -25.40 -16.19 -4.33
C GLN A 265 -25.93 -17.39 -3.55
N GLU A 266 -25.05 -18.26 -3.03
CA GLU A 266 -25.46 -19.38 -2.17
C GLU A 266 -26.14 -18.89 -0.89
N SER A 267 -25.61 -17.84 -0.26
CA SER A 267 -26.24 -17.23 0.93
C SER A 267 -27.60 -16.63 0.62
N GLU A 268 -27.76 -15.95 -0.52
CA GLU A 268 -29.04 -15.38 -0.96
C GLU A 268 -30.09 -16.48 -1.20
N LEU A 269 -29.70 -17.58 -1.86
CA LEU A 269 -30.55 -18.75 -2.05
C LEU A 269 -30.97 -19.39 -0.73
N ALA A 270 -30.04 -19.55 0.21
CA ALA A 270 -30.33 -20.09 1.53
C ALA A 270 -31.31 -19.21 2.31
N MET A 271 -31.16 -17.88 2.26
CA MET A 271 -32.11 -16.94 2.87
C MET A 271 -33.49 -17.02 2.22
N ALA A 272 -33.57 -17.14 0.89
CA ALA A 272 -34.84 -17.29 0.18
C ALA A 272 -35.55 -18.61 0.55
N MET A 273 -34.79 -19.71 0.66
CA MET A 273 -35.32 -21.00 1.13
C MET A 273 -35.84 -20.92 2.56
N LEU A 274 -35.10 -20.25 3.46
CA LEU A 274 -35.55 -20.04 4.84
C LEU A 274 -36.84 -19.21 4.89
N GLN A 275 -36.94 -18.12 4.14
CA GLN A 275 -38.15 -17.31 4.06
C GLN A 275 -39.34 -18.10 3.52
N SER A 276 -39.13 -18.93 2.49
CA SER A 276 -40.16 -19.82 1.97
C SER A 276 -40.61 -20.85 3.00
N ALA A 277 -39.69 -21.43 3.76
CA ALA A 277 -40.01 -22.38 4.81
C ALA A 277 -40.83 -21.73 5.95
N MET A 278 -40.44 -20.52 6.39
CA MET A 278 -41.20 -19.76 7.38
C MET A 278 -42.61 -19.39 6.88
N ALA A 279 -42.75 -19.07 5.59
CA ALA A 279 -44.06 -18.78 5.00
C ALA A 279 -44.96 -20.02 4.97
N GLN A 280 -44.41 -21.19 4.63
CA GLN A 280 -45.11 -22.48 4.67
C GLN A 280 -45.50 -22.86 6.10
N GLU A 281 -44.61 -22.68 7.07
CA GLU A 281 -44.89 -22.90 8.49
C GLU A 281 -46.08 -22.08 8.96
N ARG A 282 -46.08 -20.76 8.67
CA ARG A 282 -47.21 -19.86 8.98
C ARG A 282 -48.50 -20.27 8.27
N GLU A 283 -48.43 -20.79 7.05
CA GLU A 283 -49.61 -21.28 6.32
C GLU A 283 -50.18 -22.54 6.96
N MET A 284 -49.32 -23.50 7.32
CA MET A 284 -49.70 -24.71 8.04
C MET A 284 -50.30 -24.40 9.40
N GLU A 285 -49.75 -23.43 10.12
CA GLU A 285 -50.29 -22.94 11.39
C GLU A 285 -51.70 -22.35 11.20
N ARG A 286 -51.91 -21.48 10.20
CA ARG A 286 -53.25 -20.96 9.87
C ARG A 286 -54.24 -22.09 9.53
N HIS A 287 -53.81 -23.10 8.78
CA HIS A 287 -54.65 -24.25 8.44
C HIS A 287 -55.02 -25.07 9.69
N TYR A 288 -54.05 -25.30 10.57
CA TYR A 288 -54.26 -25.98 11.84
C TYR A 288 -55.28 -25.24 12.72
N GLN A 289 -55.12 -23.92 12.88
CA GLN A 289 -56.06 -23.08 13.63
C GLN A 289 -57.47 -23.10 13.03
N TYR A 290 -57.59 -23.07 11.70
CA TYR A 290 -58.88 -23.21 11.03
C TYR A 290 -59.55 -24.55 11.33
N LEU A 291 -58.80 -25.66 11.29
CA LEU A 291 -59.32 -26.98 11.62
C LEU A 291 -59.78 -27.08 13.08
N LEU A 292 -59.01 -26.52 14.02
CA LEU A 292 -59.40 -26.44 15.43
C LEU A 292 -60.75 -25.69 15.58
N GLY A 293 -60.85 -24.48 15.02
CA GLY A 293 -62.09 -23.71 15.06
C GLY A 293 -63.29 -24.43 14.43
N ARG A 294 -63.06 -25.21 13.36
CA ARG A 294 -64.10 -26.04 12.73
C ARG A 294 -64.54 -27.20 13.63
N ILE A 295 -63.61 -27.88 14.30
CA ILE A 295 -63.90 -28.97 15.24
C ILE A 295 -64.75 -28.44 16.40
N ASP A 296 -64.39 -27.29 16.97
CA ASP A 296 -65.13 -26.70 18.08
C ASP A 296 -66.54 -26.28 17.67
N SER A 297 -66.70 -25.71 16.47
CA SER A 297 -68.01 -25.42 15.90
C SER A 297 -68.89 -26.67 15.78
N LEU A 298 -68.33 -27.80 15.35
CA LEU A 298 -69.05 -29.06 15.26
C LEU A 298 -69.41 -29.63 16.64
N ARG A 299 -68.53 -29.48 17.64
CA ARG A 299 -68.80 -29.90 19.03
C ARG A 299 -69.94 -29.10 19.64
N ALA A 300 -69.94 -27.77 19.45
CA ALA A 300 -71.00 -26.89 19.90
C ALA A 300 -72.36 -27.26 19.27
N ALA A 301 -72.39 -27.53 17.96
CA ALA A 301 -73.60 -27.95 17.27
C ALA A 301 -74.17 -29.29 17.78
N ALA A 302 -73.32 -30.17 18.32
CA ALA A 302 -73.73 -31.46 18.90
C ALA A 302 -74.22 -31.37 20.36
N GLY A 303 -74.30 -30.17 20.96
CA GLY A 303 -74.73 -29.97 22.34
C GLY A 303 -73.74 -30.47 23.40
N LYS A 304 -72.47 -30.68 23.03
CA LYS A 304 -71.40 -30.99 23.99
C LYS A 304 -70.84 -29.68 24.53
N GLU A 305 -70.69 -29.56 25.86
CA GLU A 305 -70.03 -28.41 26.48
C GLU A 305 -68.64 -28.21 25.85
N THR A 306 -68.46 -27.09 25.16
CA THR A 306 -67.17 -26.66 24.63
C THR A 306 -66.32 -26.13 25.76
N VAL A 307 -65.35 -26.92 26.21
CA VAL A 307 -64.19 -26.39 26.94
C VAL A 307 -63.30 -25.72 25.91
N VAL A 308 -63.42 -24.40 25.78
CA VAL A 308 -62.54 -23.61 24.91
C VAL A 308 -61.23 -23.42 25.66
N GLU A 309 -60.30 -24.36 25.51
CA GLU A 309 -58.90 -24.09 25.82
C GLU A 309 -58.34 -23.20 24.70
N PHE A 310 -58.26 -21.90 24.97
CA PHE A 310 -57.50 -20.99 24.12
C PHE A 310 -56.04 -21.43 24.17
N HIS A 311 -55.57 -22.09 23.12
CA HIS A 311 -54.14 -22.17 22.87
C HIS A 311 -53.67 -20.76 22.54
N PRO A 312 -52.79 -20.16 23.35
CA PRO A 312 -52.28 -18.83 23.05
C PRO A 312 -51.60 -18.92 21.69
N VAL A 313 -52.14 -18.18 20.72
CA VAL A 313 -51.37 -17.80 19.55
C VAL A 313 -50.18 -17.06 20.11
N TYR A 314 -48.96 -17.50 19.79
CA TYR A 314 -47.76 -16.74 20.13
C TYR A 314 -47.90 -15.39 19.41
N GLU A 315 -48.39 -14.38 20.12
CA GLU A 315 -48.26 -12.99 19.69
C GLU A 315 -46.76 -12.72 19.72
N GLU A 316 -46.12 -12.81 18.55
CA GLU A 316 -44.74 -12.34 18.39
C GLU A 316 -44.72 -10.86 18.79
N GLU A 317 -44.01 -10.53 19.88
CA GLU A 317 -43.71 -9.14 20.24
C GLU A 317 -42.96 -8.50 19.04
N GLU A 318 -43.63 -7.55 18.37
CA GLU A 318 -43.06 -6.74 17.26
C GLU A 318 -41.82 -5.93 17.67
#